data_AF-A0A372J0M8-F1
#
_entry.id   AF-A0A372J0M8-F1
#
_cell.length_a   1.000
_cell.length_b   1.000
_cell.length_c   1.000
_cell.angle_alpha   90.00
_cell.angle_beta   90.00
_cell.angle_gamma   90.00
#
_symmetry.space_group_name_H-M   'P 1'
#
loop_
_entity.id
_entity.type
_entity.pdbx_description
1 polymer ?
#
loop_
_entity_poly.entity_id
_entity_poly.type
_entity_poly.pdbx_seq_one_letter_code
_entity_poly.pdbx_strand_id
1 'polypeptide(L)' 'MAGSDHVAGRDQETGRAHAVPRDVADGPAPWLGVCGVPVGVVQGSWAGPRGLGSADPCPDCRRLVLG' A
#
# COMPACT_ATOMS: atom_id res chain seq x y z
N MET A 1 -7.44 -18.74 -1.93
CA MET A 1 -6.88 -17.69 -1.06
C MET A 1 -6.72 -16.46 -1.91
N ALA A 2 -7.64 -15.50 -1.77
CA ALA A 2 -7.60 -14.24 -2.51
C ALA A 2 -6.35 -13.48 -2.06
N GLY A 3 -5.28 -13.57 -2.86
CA GLY A 3 -4.11 -12.72 -2.67
C GLY A 3 -4.59 -11.30 -2.91
N SER A 4 -4.60 -10.50 -1.86
CA SER A 4 -5.10 -9.13 -1.85
C SER A 4 -4.63 -8.39 -3.11
N ASP A 5 -5.55 -7.82 -3.90
CA ASP A 5 -5.24 -7.03 -5.12
C ASP A 5 -4.46 -5.73 -4.84
N HIS A 6 -4.01 -5.56 -3.59
CA HIS A 6 -3.36 -4.38 -3.06
C HIS A 6 -2.08 -4.78 -2.34
N VAL A 7 -1.02 -4.05 -2.62
CA VAL A 7 0.25 -4.09 -1.90
C VAL A 7 0.34 -2.92 -0.94
N ALA A 8 1.42 -2.92 -0.19
CA ALA A 8 1.74 -1.84 0.71
C ALA A 8 2.76 -0.88 0.15
N GLY A 9 2.37 0.36 0.05
CA GLY A 9 3.26 1.48 -0.03
C GLY A 9 3.61 2.02 1.34
N ARG A 10 4.85 2.47 1.55
CA ARG A 10 5.14 3.45 2.60
C ARG A 10 5.38 4.82 2.01
N ASP A 11 4.71 5.80 2.59
CA ASP A 11 5.09 7.18 2.36
C ASP A 11 6.44 7.44 3.04
N GLN A 12 7.33 8.12 2.32
CA GLN A 12 8.70 8.38 2.77
C GLN A 12 8.78 9.54 3.76
N GLU A 13 7.80 10.45 3.72
CA GLU A 13 7.79 11.65 4.59
C GLU A 13 7.13 11.37 5.94
N THR A 14 6.03 10.61 5.95
CA THR A 14 5.23 10.32 7.14
C THR A 14 5.46 8.92 7.71
N GLY A 15 6.07 8.01 6.94
CA GLY A 15 6.29 6.62 7.34
C GLY A 15 5.01 5.76 7.39
N ARG A 16 3.86 6.35 7.07
CA ARG A 16 2.54 5.70 7.10
C ARG A 16 2.40 4.68 5.97
N ALA A 17 1.66 3.61 6.26
CA ALA A 17 1.49 2.52 5.31
C ALA A 17 0.18 2.67 4.50
N HIS A 18 0.30 2.77 3.18
CA HIS A 18 -0.79 2.94 2.23
C HIS A 18 -1.01 1.64 1.43
N ALA A 19 -2.24 1.42 0.96
CA ALA A 19 -2.55 0.31 0.07
C ALA A 19 -2.39 0.78 -1.38
N VAL A 20 -1.49 0.19 -2.15
CA VAL A 20 -1.20 0.49 -3.56
C VAL A 20 -1.75 -0.65 -4.42
N PRO A 21 -2.46 -0.40 -5.53
CA PRO A 21 -2.93 -1.48 -6.40
C PRO A 21 -1.80 -2.33 -6.96
N ARG A 22 -2.01 -3.65 -7.04
CA ARG A 22 -1.00 -4.59 -7.58
C ARG A 22 -0.56 -4.25 -8.99
N ASP A 23 -1.52 -3.91 -9.86
CA ASP A 23 -1.27 -3.59 -11.28
C ASP A 23 -0.29 -2.42 -11.47
N VAL A 24 -0.29 -1.45 -10.54
CA VAL A 24 0.63 -0.30 -10.61
C VAL A 24 1.92 -0.50 -9.83
N ALA A 25 1.95 -1.44 -8.88
CA ALA A 25 3.07 -1.66 -7.96
C ALA A 25 4.32 -2.24 -8.64
N ASP A 26 4.17 -2.89 -9.79
CA ASP A 26 5.29 -3.37 -10.61
C ASP A 26 5.94 -2.26 -11.45
N GLY A 27 5.34 -1.06 -11.49
CA GLY A 27 5.86 0.12 -12.19
C GLY A 27 6.91 0.91 -11.39
N PRO A 28 7.58 1.91 -12.00
CA PRO A 28 8.52 2.78 -11.31
C PRO A 28 7.80 3.74 -10.35
N ALA A 29 8.51 4.12 -9.29
CA ALA A 29 8.04 5.16 -8.36
C ALA A 29 7.86 6.53 -9.06
N PRO A 30 7.00 7.42 -8.52
CA PRO A 30 6.16 7.24 -7.33
C PRO A 30 4.89 6.42 -7.62
N TRP A 31 4.47 5.62 -6.63
CA TRP A 31 3.17 4.93 -6.68
C TRP A 31 2.09 5.75 -6.00
N LEU A 32 0.83 5.47 -6.29
CA LEU A 32 -0.31 6.06 -5.59
C LEU A 32 -1.02 5.00 -4.76
N GLY A 33 -1.24 5.31 -3.49
CA GLY A 33 -2.18 4.56 -2.68
C GLY A 33 -3.61 4.72 -3.20
N VAL A 34 -4.50 3.79 -2.87
CA VAL A 34 -5.93 3.87 -3.21
C VAL A 34 -6.61 5.12 -2.64
N CYS A 35 -6.03 5.73 -1.60
CA CYS A 35 -6.46 7.00 -1.04
C CYS A 35 -5.89 8.23 -1.80
N GLY A 36 -5.16 8.03 -2.90
CA GLY A 36 -4.55 9.09 -3.72
C GLY A 36 -3.25 9.69 -3.17
N VAL A 37 -2.71 9.15 -2.06
CA VAL A 37 -1.45 9.64 -1.48
C VAL A 37 -0.25 9.03 -2.20
N PRO A 38 0.75 9.84 -2.60
CA PRO A 38 1.97 9.33 -3.21
C PRO A 38 2.79 8.50 -2.22
N VAL A 39 3.38 7.44 -2.74
CA VAL A 39 4.18 6.47 -2.01
C VAL A 39 5.54 6.42 -2.67
N GLY A 40 6.59 6.67 -1.88
CA GLY A 40 7.96 6.63 -2.37
C GLY A 40 8.60 5.23 -2.35
N VAL A 41 8.06 4.30 -1.55
CA VAL A 41 8.64 2.96 -1.40
C VAL A 41 7.55 1.88 -1.34
N VAL A 42 7.58 0.97 -2.32
CA VAL A 42 6.93 -0.35 -2.24
C VAL A 42 8.06 -1.36 -2.05
N GLN A 43 8.29 -1.82 -0.81
CA GLN A 43 9.27 -2.89 -0.61
C GLN A 43 8.66 -4.23 -1.02
N GLY A 44 9.44 -5.00 -1.78
CA GLY A 44 9.09 -6.31 -2.34
C GLY A 44 8.95 -7.38 -1.27
N SER A 45 7.71 -7.80 -1.07
CA SER A 45 7.32 -9.17 -0.73
C SER A 45 5.80 -9.18 -0.75
N TRP A 46 5.23 -9.74 -1.82
CA TRP A 46 3.79 -9.87 -2.07
C TRP A 46 3.05 -10.71 -1.00
N ALA A 47 3.80 -11.33 -0.08
CA ALA A 47 3.31 -12.24 0.95
C ALA A 47 3.55 -11.73 2.40
N GLY A 48 3.98 -10.48 2.59
CA GLY A 48 4.35 -9.95 3.91
C GLY A 48 3.31 -8.99 4.52
N PRO A 49 3.31 -8.82 5.86
CA PRO A 49 2.48 -7.83 6.54
C PRO A 49 3.01 -6.43 6.20
N ARG A 50 2.47 -5.83 5.16
CA ARG A 50 2.77 -4.46 4.79
C ARG A 50 1.46 -3.72 4.53
N GLY A 51 1.41 -2.41 4.75
CA GLY A 51 0.32 -1.53 4.26
C GLY A 51 -0.94 -1.66 5.09
N LEU A 52 -1.68 -2.72 4.83
CA LEU A 52 -2.85 -3.17 5.59
C LEU A 52 -2.47 -4.07 6.79
N GLY A 53 -1.26 -4.67 6.78
CA GLY A 53 -0.69 -5.41 7.91
C GLY A 53 0.35 -4.64 8.73
N SER A 54 0.56 -3.34 8.43
CA SER A 54 1.45 -2.47 9.21
C SER A 54 0.83 -2.12 10.58
N ALA A 55 1.67 -1.80 11.57
CA ALA A 55 1.20 -1.30 12.87
C ALA A 55 0.52 0.09 12.77
N ASP A 56 0.87 0.89 11.76
CA ASP A 56 0.19 2.15 11.41
C ASP A 56 -0.31 2.12 9.95
N PRO A 57 -1.47 1.48 9.69
CA PRO A 57 -2.09 1.50 8.38
C PRO A 57 -2.84 2.81 8.15
N CYS A 58 -2.83 3.33 6.92
CA CYS A 58 -3.64 4.47 6.54
C CYS A 58 -5.13 4.12 6.72
N PRO A 59 -5.88 4.88 7.54
CA PRO A 59 -7.27 4.55 7.86
C PRO A 59 -8.18 4.61 6.63
N ASP A 60 -7.86 5.47 5.67
CA ASP A 60 -8.61 5.62 4.42
C ASP A 60 -8.40 4.40 3.50
N CYS A 61 -7.13 4.01 3.29
CA CYS A 61 -6.79 2.77 2.57
C CYS A 61 -7.42 1.53 3.24
N ARG A 62 -7.45 1.48 4.57
CA ARG A 62 -8.09 0.39 5.31
C ARG A 62 -9.60 0.33 5.06
N ARG A 63 -10.30 1.47 4.98
CA ARG A 63 -11.73 1.50 4.66
C ARG A 63 -12.01 1.10 3.22
N LEU A 64 -11.22 1.62 2.26
CA LEU A 64 -11.42 1.35 0.83
C LEU A 64 -11.13 -0.09 0.42
N VAL A 65 -10.24 -0.79 1.12
CA VAL A 65 -9.87 -2.18 0.79
C VAL A 65 -10.69 -3.22 1.56
N LEU A 66 -11.26 -2.87 2.72
CA LEU A 66 -12.11 -3.77 3.52
C LEU A 66 -13.62 -3.54 3.32
N GLY A 67 -14.00 -2.45 2.65
CA GLY A 67 -15.39 -2.16 2.25
C GLY A 67 -15.71 -2.80 0.91
#